data_AF-A0A7C2D156-F1
#
_entry.id   AF-A0A7C2D156-F1
#
_cell.length_a   1.000
_cell.length_b   1.000
_cell.length_c   1.000
_cell.angle_alpha   90.00
_cell.angle_beta   90.00
_cell.angle_gamma   90.00
#
_symmetry.space_group_name_H-M   'P 1'
#
loop_
_entity.id
_entity.type
_entity.pdbx_description
1 polymer ?
#
loop_
_entity_poly.entity_id
_entity_poly.type
_entity_poly.pdbx_seq_one_letter_code
_entity_poly.pdbx_strand_id
1 'polypeptide(L)'
;MAAVQKETGAGLIELLLGEHGCILALLRSMEQRLSSMGLAELKGCGAALEAVLQAHAVEEDQLLFASLDHAPPALEKALEAMCGEHEEMRRLLEELHTVRQSGRARSLLRRLMDLVREHFAVEERLLFGLVRERISEDRLRELGRHYARRRGVEAG
;
A
#
# COMPACT_ATOMS: atom_id res chain seq x y z
N MET A 1 -13.82 40.08 5.85
CA MET A 1 -13.94 38.70 5.33
C MET A 1 -12.53 38.15 5.22
N ALA A 2 -12.12 37.29 6.15
CA ALA A 2 -10.79 36.67 6.11
C ALA A 2 -10.72 35.75 4.88
N ALA A 3 -9.68 35.94 4.06
CA ALA A 3 -9.39 35.02 2.97
C ALA A 3 -9.15 33.63 3.57
N VAL A 4 -9.96 32.65 3.17
CA VAL A 4 -9.67 31.24 3.42
C VAL A 4 -8.34 30.98 2.72
N GLN A 5 -7.26 30.84 3.49
CA GLN A 5 -6.00 30.33 2.96
C GLN A 5 -6.31 28.95 2.40
N LYS A 6 -6.19 28.77 1.07
CA LYS A 6 -6.16 27.42 0.49
C LYS A 6 -4.94 26.73 1.07
N GLU A 7 -5.16 25.80 1.99
CA GLU A 7 -4.09 24.99 2.57
C GLU A 7 -3.40 24.18 1.45
N THR A 8 -2.11 24.42 1.27
CA THR A 8 -1.27 23.86 0.21
C THR A 8 -0.57 22.58 0.66
N GLY A 9 -1.33 21.51 0.93
CA GLY A 9 -0.78 20.20 1.30
C GLY A 9 -1.23 19.09 0.33
N ALA A 10 -0.42 18.05 0.16
CA ALA A 10 -0.80 16.86 -0.60
C ALA A 10 -1.94 16.11 0.11
N GLY A 11 -2.93 15.63 -0.66
CA GLY A 11 -3.98 14.76 -0.14
C GLY A 11 -3.46 13.36 0.17
N LEU A 12 -4.24 12.61 0.95
CA LEU A 12 -3.91 11.21 1.29
C LEU A 12 -3.64 10.37 0.03
N ILE A 13 -4.45 10.52 -1.02
CA ILE A 13 -4.29 9.76 -2.27
C ILE A 13 -2.94 10.06 -2.93
N GLU A 14 -2.55 11.33 -3.04
CA GLU A 14 -1.25 11.70 -3.62
C GLU A 14 -0.07 11.11 -2.83
N LEU A 15 -0.21 11.02 -1.50
CA LEU A 15 0.81 10.45 -0.63
C LEU A 15 0.91 8.93 -0.77
N LEU A 16 -0.23 8.22 -0.84
CA LEU A 16 -0.28 6.77 -1.09
C LEU A 16 0.27 6.43 -2.48
N LEU A 17 -0.08 7.19 -3.52
CA LEU A 17 0.50 7.05 -4.86
C LEU A 17 2.03 7.22 -4.85
N GLY A 18 2.53 8.13 -4.01
CA GLY A 18 3.96 8.28 -3.77
C GLY A 18 4.59 7.01 -3.19
N GLU A 19 3.96 6.40 -2.18
CA GLU A 19 4.40 5.11 -1.63
C GLU A 19 4.37 3.99 -2.67
N HIS A 20 3.31 3.89 -3.48
CA HIS A 20 3.22 2.91 -4.57
C HIS A 20 4.42 3.05 -5.49
N GLY A 21 4.76 4.28 -5.91
CA GLY A 21 5.91 4.56 -6.75
C GLY A 21 7.23 4.04 -6.14
N CYS A 22 7.44 4.30 -4.85
CA CYS A 22 8.62 3.82 -4.11
C CYS A 22 8.67 2.29 -3.99
N ILE A 23 7.55 1.66 -3.60
CA ILE A 23 7.45 0.21 -3.45
C ILE A 23 7.63 -0.49 -4.79
N LEU A 24 6.98 -0.01 -5.86
CA LEU A 24 7.15 -0.55 -7.21
C LEU A 24 8.61 -0.41 -7.70
N ALA A 25 9.31 0.67 -7.34
CA ALA A 25 10.74 0.81 -7.64
C ALA A 25 11.59 -0.23 -6.91
N LEU A 26 11.29 -0.49 -5.63
CA LEU A 26 11.92 -1.54 -4.85
C LEU A 26 11.69 -2.93 -5.47
N LEU A 27 10.44 -3.23 -5.87
CA LEU A 27 10.09 -4.49 -6.55
C LEU A 27 10.89 -4.67 -7.83
N ARG A 28 10.99 -3.64 -8.69
CA ARG A 28 11.79 -3.70 -9.92
C ARG A 28 13.27 -4.02 -9.63
N SER A 29 13.84 -3.40 -8.59
CA SER A 29 15.23 -3.67 -8.19
C SER A 29 15.43 -5.11 -7.71
N MET A 30 14.48 -5.66 -6.95
CA MET A 30 14.54 -7.06 -6.47
C MET A 30 14.37 -8.04 -7.64
N GLU A 31 13.45 -7.74 -8.56
CA GLU A 31 13.12 -8.60 -9.70
C GLU A 31 14.32 -8.88 -10.61
N GLN A 32 15.12 -7.84 -10.89
CA GLN A 32 16.32 -7.93 -11.74
C GLN A 32 17.35 -8.95 -11.23
N ARG A 33 17.33 -9.25 -9.94
CA ARG A 33 18.28 -10.14 -9.28
C ARG A 33 17.62 -11.42 -8.76
N LEU A 34 16.30 -11.57 -8.91
CA LEU A 34 15.54 -12.61 -8.23
C LEU A 34 16.03 -14.03 -8.57
N SER A 35 16.43 -14.27 -9.82
CA SER A 35 16.91 -15.57 -10.30
C SER A 35 18.25 -16.00 -9.69
N SER A 36 19.13 -15.05 -9.36
CA SER A 36 20.47 -15.31 -8.82
C SER A 36 20.54 -15.27 -7.29
N MET A 37 19.53 -14.73 -6.62
CA MET A 37 19.51 -14.62 -5.16
C MET A 37 19.54 -15.98 -4.45
N GLY A 38 20.38 -16.05 -3.42
CA GLY A 38 20.37 -17.13 -2.43
C GLY A 38 19.24 -16.97 -1.39
N LEU A 39 19.02 -17.99 -0.56
CA LEU A 39 17.94 -17.99 0.44
C LEU A 39 17.98 -16.78 1.39
N ALA A 40 19.16 -16.40 1.86
CA ALA A 40 19.32 -15.27 2.77
C ALA A 40 18.92 -13.94 2.11
N GLU A 41 19.31 -13.72 0.86
CA GLU A 41 18.93 -12.52 0.10
C GLU A 41 17.42 -12.48 -0.17
N LEU A 42 16.81 -13.62 -0.51
CA LEU A 42 15.36 -13.74 -0.72
C LEU A 42 14.59 -13.39 0.56
N LYS A 43 15.04 -13.87 1.72
CA LYS A 43 14.43 -13.52 3.02
C LYS A 43 14.66 -12.07 3.39
N GLY A 44 15.84 -11.52 3.10
CA GLY A 44 16.12 -10.10 3.30
C GLY A 44 15.19 -9.21 2.45
N CYS A 45 14.94 -9.60 1.19
CA CYS A 45 13.96 -8.92 0.35
C CYS A 45 12.55 -9.03 0.92
N GLY A 46 12.16 -10.22 1.39
CA GLY A 46 10.90 -10.45 2.09
C GLY A 46 10.71 -9.52 3.29
N ALA A 47 11.70 -9.45 4.18
CA ALA A 47 11.64 -8.59 5.37
C ALA A 47 11.56 -7.09 5.00
N ALA A 48 12.26 -6.65 3.95
CA ALA A 48 12.16 -5.28 3.47
C ALA A 48 10.76 -4.97 2.91
N LEU A 49 10.18 -5.89 2.13
CA LEU A 49 8.81 -5.75 1.62
C LEU A 49 7.78 -5.78 2.73
N GLU A 50 7.94 -6.66 3.72
CA GLU A 50 7.06 -6.72 4.88
C GLU A 50 6.98 -5.39 5.61
N ALA A 51 8.12 -4.79 5.91
CA ALA A 51 8.17 -3.52 6.64
C ALA A 51 7.42 -2.40 5.90
N VAL A 52 7.58 -2.30 4.57
CA VAL A 52 6.93 -1.23 3.79
C VAL A 52 5.46 -1.53 3.51
N LEU A 53 5.10 -2.78 3.20
CA LEU A 53 3.72 -3.17 2.88
C LEU A 53 2.82 -3.15 4.11
N GLN A 54 3.31 -3.59 5.28
CA GLN A 54 2.52 -3.52 6.51
C GLN A 54 2.28 -2.08 6.93
N ALA A 55 3.30 -1.22 6.84
CA ALA A 55 3.13 0.19 7.16
C ALA A 55 2.13 0.85 6.20
N HIS A 56 2.19 0.53 4.91
CA HIS A 56 1.27 1.01 3.89
C HIS A 56 -0.18 0.58 4.15
N ALA A 57 -0.43 -0.74 4.24
CA ALA A 57 -1.76 -1.30 4.46
C ALA A 57 -2.44 -0.75 5.73
N VAL A 58 -1.68 -0.55 6.81
CA VAL A 58 -2.20 0.02 8.06
C VAL A 58 -2.70 1.46 7.89
N GLU A 59 -2.09 2.26 7.01
CA GLU A 59 -2.57 3.60 6.70
C GLU A 59 -3.83 3.56 5.83
N GLU A 60 -3.89 2.66 4.86
CA GLU A 60 -5.06 2.47 3.99
C GLU A 60 -6.27 2.03 4.78
N ASP A 61 -6.15 0.97 5.57
CA ASP A 61 -7.22 0.44 6.41
C ASP A 61 -7.77 1.51 7.35
N GLN A 62 -6.88 2.22 8.04
CA GLN A 62 -7.28 3.11 9.14
C GLN A 62 -7.66 4.51 8.70
N LEU A 63 -7.11 5.02 7.60
CA LEU A 63 -7.36 6.38 7.13
C LEU A 63 -8.25 6.42 5.90
N LEU A 64 -8.00 5.55 4.92
CA LEU A 64 -8.74 5.56 3.67
C LEU A 64 -10.03 4.74 3.80
N PHE A 65 -9.94 3.45 4.11
CA PHE A 65 -11.08 2.55 4.11
C PHE A 65 -12.07 2.88 5.22
N ALA A 66 -11.58 3.17 6.44
CA ALA A 66 -12.41 3.65 7.54
C ALA A 66 -13.13 4.98 7.26
N SER A 67 -12.64 5.79 6.31
CA SER A 67 -13.31 7.04 5.92
C SER A 67 -14.44 6.85 4.91
N LEU A 68 -14.62 5.63 4.40
CA LEU A 68 -15.66 5.25 3.44
C LEU A 68 -16.87 4.57 4.10
N ASP A 69 -17.11 4.81 5.38
CA ASP A 69 -18.27 4.32 6.13
C ASP A 69 -19.58 4.50 5.33
N HIS A 70 -20.43 3.47 5.31
CA HIS A 70 -21.68 3.43 4.53
C HIS A 70 -21.49 3.47 3.00
N ALA A 71 -20.37 2.94 2.52
CA ALA A 71 -20.17 2.63 1.11
C ALA A 71 -21.32 1.78 0.53
N PRO A 72 -21.71 1.96 -0.74
CA PRO A 72 -22.64 1.07 -1.41
C PRO A 72 -22.13 -0.36 -1.39
N PRO A 73 -23.01 -1.38 -1.43
CA PRO A 73 -22.60 -2.78 -1.33
C PRO A 73 -21.50 -3.20 -2.32
N ALA A 74 -21.47 -2.62 -3.51
CA ALA A 74 -20.44 -2.90 -4.51
C ALA A 74 -19.04 -2.38 -4.09
N LEU A 75 -18.97 -1.23 -3.44
CA LEU A 75 -17.72 -0.66 -2.92
C LEU A 75 -17.31 -1.37 -1.62
N GLU A 76 -18.26 -1.70 -0.75
CA GLU A 76 -18.00 -2.51 0.46
C GLU A 76 -17.32 -3.84 0.11
N LYS A 77 -17.85 -4.57 -0.87
CA LYS A 77 -17.23 -5.81 -1.37
C LYS A 77 -15.81 -5.59 -1.92
N ALA A 78 -15.57 -4.46 -2.58
CA ALA A 78 -14.24 -4.14 -3.09
C ALA A 78 -13.26 -3.87 -1.94
N LEU A 79 -13.69 -3.15 -0.90
CA LEU A 79 -12.89 -2.90 0.30
C LEU A 79 -12.57 -4.21 1.05
N GLU A 80 -13.55 -5.10 1.22
CA GLU A 80 -13.33 -6.42 1.81
C GLU A 80 -12.29 -7.24 1.02
N ALA A 81 -12.32 -7.17 -0.31
CA ALA A 81 -11.34 -7.83 -1.16
C ALA A 81 -9.93 -7.23 -0.95
N MET A 82 -9.80 -5.90 -0.88
CA MET A 82 -8.52 -5.23 -0.62
C MET A 82 -7.94 -5.61 0.75
N CYS A 83 -8.73 -5.58 1.83
CA CYS A 83 -8.30 -6.07 3.13
C CYS A 83 -7.89 -7.56 3.08
N GLY A 84 -8.62 -8.37 2.31
CA GLY A 84 -8.29 -9.77 2.10
C GLY A 84 -6.94 -9.97 1.39
N GLU A 85 -6.62 -9.12 0.43
CA GLU A 85 -5.32 -9.12 -0.26
C GLU A 85 -4.18 -8.70 0.67
N HIS A 86 -4.37 -7.71 1.55
CA HIS A 86 -3.38 -7.36 2.59
C HIS A 86 -3.08 -8.55 3.50
N GLU A 87 -4.11 -9.30 3.90
CA GLU A 87 -3.94 -10.53 4.69
C GLU A 87 -3.25 -11.65 3.89
N GLU A 88 -3.50 -11.77 2.59
CA GLU A 88 -2.78 -12.71 1.74
C GLU A 88 -1.29 -12.34 1.62
N MET A 89 -0.97 -11.06 1.43
CA MET A 89 0.42 -10.57 1.42
C MET A 89 1.13 -10.92 2.74
N ARG A 90 0.47 -10.70 3.88
CA ARG A 90 0.99 -11.07 5.21
C ARG A 90 1.31 -12.56 5.29
N ARG A 91 0.39 -13.43 4.86
CA ARG A 91 0.60 -14.89 4.86
C ARG A 91 1.75 -15.33 3.96
N LEU A 92 1.90 -14.73 2.79
CA LEU A 92 3.03 -15.02 1.88
C LEU A 92 4.38 -14.67 2.53
N LEU A 93 4.43 -13.56 3.26
CA LEU A 93 5.61 -13.12 4.01
C LEU A 93 5.91 -14.05 5.18
N GLU A 94 4.90 -14.46 5.95
CA GLU A 94 5.05 -15.46 7.02
C GLU A 94 5.59 -16.81 6.49
N GLU A 95 5.07 -17.28 5.36
CA GLU A 95 5.58 -18.49 4.70
C GLU A 95 7.05 -18.30 4.25
N LEU A 96 7.39 -17.13 3.70
CA LEU A 96 8.74 -16.81 3.27
C LEU A 96 9.74 -16.78 4.44
N HIS A 97 9.32 -16.41 5.65
CA HIS A 97 10.18 -16.47 6.84
C HIS A 97 10.55 -17.91 7.23
N THR A 98 9.62 -18.85 7.06
CA THR A 98 9.79 -20.23 7.54
C THR A 98 10.40 -21.17 6.49
N VAL A 99 10.30 -20.83 5.20
CA VAL A 99 10.82 -21.67 4.11
C VAL A 99 12.34 -21.85 4.18
N ARG A 100 12.83 -23.03 3.80
CA ARG A 100 14.25 -23.41 3.82
C ARG A 100 14.86 -23.64 2.43
N GLN A 101 14.04 -23.61 1.39
CA GLN A 101 14.46 -23.90 0.02
C GLN A 101 14.42 -22.61 -0.80
N SER A 102 15.55 -22.24 -1.41
CA SER A 102 15.65 -21.03 -2.25
C SER A 102 14.66 -21.04 -3.41
N GLY A 103 14.37 -22.20 -4.00
CA GLY A 103 13.37 -22.32 -5.07
C GLY A 103 11.97 -21.89 -4.61
N ARG A 104 11.50 -22.42 -3.48
CA ARG A 104 10.20 -22.06 -2.90
C ARG A 104 10.17 -20.62 -2.40
N ALA A 105 11.22 -20.16 -1.73
CA ALA A 105 11.36 -18.75 -1.32
C ALA A 105 11.23 -17.79 -2.51
N ARG A 106 11.87 -18.13 -3.63
CA ARG A 106 11.82 -17.34 -4.86
C ARG A 106 10.41 -17.30 -5.45
N SER A 107 9.71 -18.44 -5.47
CA SER A 107 8.32 -18.50 -5.94
C SER A 107 7.37 -17.70 -5.05
N LEU A 108 7.55 -17.75 -3.72
CA LEU A 108 6.75 -16.96 -2.78
C LEU A 108 6.99 -15.46 -2.97
N LEU A 109 8.25 -15.05 -3.06
CA LEU A 109 8.59 -13.66 -3.29
C LEU A 109 8.04 -13.18 -4.63
N ARG A 110 8.15 -13.98 -5.72
CA ARG A 110 7.54 -13.65 -7.01
C ARG A 110 6.03 -13.44 -6.90
N ARG A 111 5.31 -14.38 -6.27
CA ARG A 111 3.86 -14.28 -6.08
C ARG A 111 3.47 -13.04 -5.27
N LEU A 112 4.21 -12.73 -4.20
CA LEU A 112 4.00 -11.51 -3.43
C LEU A 112 4.17 -10.26 -4.30
N MET A 113 5.25 -10.19 -5.10
CA MET A 113 5.49 -9.04 -5.98
C MET A 113 4.38 -8.87 -7.02
N ASP A 114 3.83 -9.97 -7.54
CA ASP A 114 2.75 -9.94 -8.52
C ASP A 114 1.43 -9.47 -7.86
N LEU A 115 1.10 -10.01 -6.68
CA LEU A 115 -0.05 -9.58 -5.88
C LEU A 115 0.01 -8.09 -5.53
N VAL A 116 1.16 -7.56 -5.11
CA VAL A 116 1.33 -6.12 -4.81
C VAL A 116 1.08 -5.26 -6.05
N ARG A 117 1.54 -5.68 -7.24
CA ARG A 117 1.30 -4.92 -8.47
C ARG A 117 -0.18 -4.92 -8.87
N GLU A 118 -0.85 -6.05 -8.69
CA GLU A 118 -2.28 -6.19 -8.97
C GLU A 118 -3.11 -5.34 -8.00
N HIS A 119 -2.79 -5.41 -6.71
CA HIS A 119 -3.40 -4.61 -5.66
C HIS A 119 -3.34 -3.10 -5.98
N PHE A 120 -2.13 -2.56 -6.16
CA PHE A 120 -1.96 -1.13 -6.50
C PHE A 120 -2.68 -0.76 -7.80
N ALA A 121 -2.67 -1.64 -8.81
CA ALA A 121 -3.36 -1.36 -10.06
C ALA A 121 -4.88 -1.25 -9.88
N VAL A 122 -5.48 -2.06 -9.00
CA VAL A 122 -6.91 -2.00 -8.66
C VAL A 122 -7.20 -0.71 -7.89
N GLU A 123 -6.39 -0.38 -6.90
CA GLU A 123 -6.59 0.81 -6.09
C GLU A 123 -6.51 2.09 -6.92
N GLU A 124 -5.45 2.23 -7.73
CA GLU A 124 -5.21 3.42 -8.53
C GLU A 124 -6.29 3.64 -9.61
N ARG A 125 -6.74 2.56 -10.25
CA ARG A 125 -7.69 2.65 -11.37
C ARG A 125 -9.14 2.77 -10.92
N LEU A 126 -9.48 2.18 -9.77
CA LEU A 126 -10.87 2.08 -9.32
C LEU A 126 -11.06 2.78 -7.98
N LEU A 127 -10.34 2.34 -6.94
CA LEU A 127 -10.65 2.76 -5.58
C LEU A 127 -10.41 4.26 -5.36
N PHE A 128 -9.25 4.78 -5.78
CA PHE A 128 -8.92 6.20 -5.61
C PHE A 128 -9.86 7.12 -6.39
N GLY A 129 -10.38 6.67 -7.53
CA GLY A 129 -11.44 7.38 -8.27
C GLY A 129 -12.72 7.48 -7.44
N LEU A 130 -13.20 6.35 -6.92
CA LEU A 130 -14.40 6.29 -6.09
C LEU A 130 -14.25 7.08 -4.78
N VAL A 131 -13.05 7.08 -4.19
CA VAL A 131 -12.76 7.91 -3.01
C VAL A 131 -12.91 9.39 -3.35
N ARG A 132 -12.34 9.86 -4.47
CA ARG A 132 -12.44 11.29 -4.88
C ARG A 132 -13.86 11.74 -5.15
N GLU A 133 -14.74 10.83 -5.57
CA GLU A 133 -16.17 11.12 -5.75
C GLU A 133 -16.93 11.27 -4.43
N ARG A 134 -16.42 10.70 -3.34
CA ARG A 134 -17.10 10.60 -2.04
C ARG A 134 -16.52 11.49 -0.95
N ILE A 135 -15.21 11.71 -0.99
CA ILE A 135 -14.46 12.45 0.02
C ILE A 135 -14.02 13.77 -0.59
N SER A 136 -14.35 14.88 0.09
CA SER A 136 -13.95 16.21 -0.38
C SER A 136 -12.43 16.37 -0.38
N GLU A 137 -11.92 17.24 -1.27
CA GLU A 137 -10.48 17.55 -1.31
C GLU A 137 -9.94 18.02 0.04
N ASP A 138 -10.70 18.84 0.78
CA ASP A 138 -10.27 19.34 2.08
C ASP A 138 -10.15 18.21 3.11
N ARG A 139 -11.05 17.22 3.07
CA ARG A 139 -10.96 16.05 3.92
C ARG A 139 -9.79 15.15 3.53
N LEU A 140 -9.52 14.98 2.23
CA LEU A 140 -8.33 14.25 1.76
C LEU A 140 -7.03 14.92 2.18
N ARG A 141 -6.96 16.26 2.19
CA ARG A 141 -5.82 17.02 2.73
C ARG A 141 -5.66 16.83 4.24
N GLU A 142 -6.76 16.84 4.99
CA GLU A 142 -6.74 16.58 6.44
C GLU A 142 -6.21 15.17 6.75
N LEU A 143 -6.70 14.16 6.03
CA LEU A 143 -6.22 12.79 6.13
C LEU A 143 -4.74 12.69 5.72
N GLY A 144 -4.32 13.40 4.68
CA GLY A 144 -2.92 13.48 4.26
C GLY A 144 -2.00 14.04 5.34
N ARG A 145 -2.43 15.07 6.08
CA ARG A 145 -1.67 15.57 7.25
C ARG A 145 -1.62 14.55 8.38
N HIS A 146 -2.68 13.80 8.61
CA HIS A 146 -2.70 12.75 9.62
C HIS A 146 -1.73 11.62 9.27
N TYR A 147 -1.77 11.18 8.02
CA TYR A 147 -0.80 10.25 7.43
C TYR A 147 0.64 10.75 7.62
N ALA A 148 0.92 12.00 7.24
CA ALA A 148 2.26 12.58 7.33
C ALA A 148 2.80 12.54 8.78
N ARG A 149 1.97 12.92 9.76
CA ARG A 149 2.32 12.82 11.19
C ARG A 149 2.60 11.38 11.61
N ARG A 150 1.82 10.40 11.16
CA ARG A 150 2.05 8.97 11.45
C ARG A 150 3.35 8.45 10.84
N ARG A 151 3.76 9.01 9.70
CA ARG A 151 5.05 8.74 9.05
C ARG A 151 6.23 9.55 9.62
N GLY A 152 6.00 10.38 10.63
CA GLY A 152 7.03 11.22 11.23
C GLY A 152 7.55 12.32 10.30
N VAL A 153 6.76 12.71 9.30
CA VAL A 153 7.08 13.80 8.37
C VAL A 153 6.10 14.95 8.54
N GLU A 154 6.60 16.18 8.41
CA GLU A 154 5.74 17.36 8.37
C GLU A 154 5.30 17.61 6.92
N ALA A 155 4.04 17.35 6.62
CA ALA A 155 3.42 17.87 5.40
C ALA A 155 3.10 19.35 5.65
N GLY A 156 3.97 20.23 5.14
CA GLY A 156 3.79 21.69 5.17
C GLY A 156 2.54 22.16 4.44
#